data_AF-A0A8D8LM04-F1
#
_entry.id   AF-A0A8D8LM04-F1
#
_cell.length_a   1.000
_cell.length_b   1.000
_cell.length_c   1.000
_cell.angle_alpha   90.00
_cell.angle_beta   90.00
_cell.angle_gamma   90.00
#
_symmetry.space_group_name_H-M   'P 1'
#
loop_
_entity.id
_entity.type
_entity.pdbx_description
1 polymer ?
#
loop_
_entity_poly.entity_id
_entity_poly.type
_entity_poly.pdbx_seq_one_letter_code
_entity_poly.pdbx_strand_id
1 'polypeptide(L)'
;VDFGYDVSDYKDIDPVFGNMSDFDELLTEAKAKGLNLLMDFVPNHSSNQHPWFLKSVERVHPYSDYYIWRDPKIENGQRHPPNNWLSGFSGSAWEWNQKRQQYYYHMFAVQQPDLNYRNPAVVEEMKNVLRFWLDKGVHGFRMDAIPFLFESSSLEDEPKADNWKWFEPTDHNYLNHTQTENQPETYRMLYEFRDVLDSYRELDGRTRFMTTECYTSLDKLMPYYRNGSRNGAHFPLNFRLVDRLNRESTAADFVNTIVEWEERKPAHAWSNWFFGNHDQKRASSRFDTTLIDALTMLIHLLPGTPITYNGDELGMEDSFVRWDQTVDPAALIVGQ
;
A
#
# COMPACT_ATOMS: atom_id res chain seq x y z
N VAL A 1 -5.63 -14.16 -2.77
CA VAL A 1 -6.11 -13.16 -3.75
C VAL A 1 -5.07 -12.07 -3.78
N ASP A 2 -4.72 -11.47 -4.92
CA ASP A 2 -3.71 -10.40 -4.90
C ASP A 2 -2.31 -10.85 -4.39
N PHE A 3 -1.91 -12.09 -4.75
CA PHE A 3 -0.55 -12.65 -4.63
C PHE A 3 0.23 -12.42 -3.32
N GLY A 4 -0.47 -12.40 -2.18
CA GLY A 4 0.13 -12.27 -0.85
C GLY A 4 -0.29 -11.01 -0.10
N TYR A 5 -0.97 -10.07 -0.75
CA TYR A 5 -1.49 -8.85 -0.14
C TYR A 5 -2.84 -9.09 0.58
N ASP A 6 -3.56 -10.20 0.31
CA ASP A 6 -4.70 -10.66 1.11
C ASP A 6 -4.26 -11.51 2.33
N VAL A 7 -3.63 -10.89 3.31
CA VAL A 7 -2.99 -11.61 4.43
C VAL A 7 -3.98 -12.38 5.31
N SER A 8 -3.83 -13.71 5.41
CA SER A 8 -4.69 -14.60 6.23
C SER A 8 -4.10 -14.98 7.58
N ASP A 9 -2.78 -14.84 7.75
CA ASP A 9 -2.07 -14.84 9.03
C ASP A 9 -0.86 -13.90 8.93
N TYR A 10 -0.86 -12.85 9.76
CA TYR A 10 0.20 -11.83 9.76
C TYR A 10 1.52 -12.30 10.41
N LYS A 11 1.55 -13.46 11.06
CA LYS A 11 2.69 -13.92 11.87
C LYS A 11 3.24 -15.28 11.41
N ASP A 12 2.86 -15.72 10.22
CA ASP A 12 3.37 -16.94 9.61
C ASP A 12 3.81 -16.69 8.15
N ILE A 13 4.46 -17.70 7.56
CA ILE A 13 4.94 -17.69 6.17
C ILE A 13 3.99 -18.51 5.31
N ASP A 14 3.62 -17.99 4.14
CA ASP A 14 2.80 -18.75 3.20
C ASP A 14 3.53 -20.04 2.76
N PRO A 15 2.88 -21.23 2.80
CA PRO A 15 3.49 -22.49 2.43
C PRO A 15 4.05 -22.56 1.01
N VAL A 16 3.61 -21.70 0.09
CA VAL A 16 4.18 -21.58 -1.26
C VAL A 16 5.62 -21.05 -1.21
N PHE A 17 5.95 -20.21 -0.23
CA PHE A 17 7.29 -19.64 -0.05
C PHE A 17 8.16 -20.43 0.94
N GLY A 18 7.56 -21.23 1.81
CA GLY A 18 8.27 -22.07 2.77
C GLY A 18 7.60 -22.08 4.14
N ASN A 19 8.40 -22.04 5.20
CA ASN A 19 7.94 -22.01 6.58
C ASN A 19 8.78 -21.04 7.44
N MET A 20 8.42 -20.88 8.72
CA MET A 20 9.13 -19.98 9.64
C MET A 20 10.63 -20.32 9.81
N SER A 21 11.02 -21.60 9.74
CA SER A 21 12.43 -21.99 9.80
C SER A 21 13.20 -21.53 8.57
N ASP A 22 12.58 -21.57 7.39
CA ASP A 22 13.21 -21.10 6.14
C ASP A 22 13.42 -19.57 6.21
N PHE A 23 12.47 -18.85 6.79
CA PHE A 23 12.60 -17.42 7.06
C PHE A 23 13.72 -17.11 8.07
N ASP A 24 13.81 -17.88 9.15
CA ASP A 24 14.88 -17.72 10.15
C ASP A 24 16.27 -18.00 9.54
N GLU A 25 16.37 -18.96 8.60
CA GLU A 25 17.58 -19.21 7.81
C GLU A 25 17.91 -18.03 6.88
N LEU A 26 16.93 -17.51 6.14
CA LEU A 26 17.10 -16.33 5.28
C LEU A 26 17.65 -15.13 6.07
N LEU A 27 17.06 -14.86 7.24
CA LEU A 27 17.49 -13.75 8.10
C LEU A 27 18.93 -13.96 8.60
N THR A 28 19.29 -15.19 8.96
CA THR A 28 20.64 -15.56 9.41
C THR A 28 21.67 -15.36 8.31
N GLU A 29 21.39 -15.86 7.11
CA GLU A 29 22.29 -15.76 5.95
C GLU A 29 22.42 -14.32 5.43
N ALA A 30 21.30 -13.56 5.39
CA ALA A 30 21.33 -12.14 5.05
C ALA A 30 22.25 -11.37 6.01
N LYS A 31 22.10 -11.60 7.31
CA LYS A 31 22.95 -10.98 8.34
C LYS A 31 24.41 -11.39 8.20
N ALA A 32 24.70 -12.66 7.92
CA ALA A 32 26.07 -13.14 7.71
C ALA A 32 26.75 -12.45 6.52
N LYS A 33 25.98 -11.99 5.54
CA LYS A 33 26.44 -11.23 4.36
C LYS A 33 26.39 -9.71 4.56
N GLY A 34 26.01 -9.22 5.74
CA GLY A 34 25.87 -7.79 6.04
C GLY A 34 24.69 -7.12 5.32
N LEU A 35 23.68 -7.91 4.91
CA LEU A 35 22.46 -7.41 4.28
C LEU A 35 21.39 -7.14 5.34
N ASN A 36 20.63 -6.07 5.13
CA ASN A 36 19.43 -5.78 5.91
C ASN A 36 18.21 -6.32 5.17
N LEU A 37 17.33 -7.02 5.89
CA LEU A 37 16.06 -7.52 5.37
C LEU A 37 14.91 -6.60 5.79
N LEU A 38 14.21 -6.04 4.82
CA LEU A 38 12.94 -5.32 5.01
C LEU A 38 11.79 -6.24 4.61
N MET A 39 10.67 -6.17 5.32
CA MET A 39 9.45 -6.87 4.94
C MET A 39 8.44 -5.89 4.33
N ASP A 40 7.65 -6.37 3.36
CA ASP A 40 6.45 -5.66 2.95
C ASP A 40 5.33 -5.92 3.96
N PHE A 41 4.55 -4.90 4.27
CA PHE A 41 3.51 -4.94 5.29
C PHE A 41 2.29 -4.16 4.83
N VAL A 42 1.16 -4.86 4.76
CA VAL A 42 -0.14 -4.31 4.36
C VAL A 42 -1.02 -4.13 5.60
N PRO A 43 -1.03 -2.94 6.21
CA PRO A 43 -1.84 -2.68 7.39
C PRO A 43 -3.33 -2.47 7.11
N ASN A 44 -3.72 -2.14 5.88
CA ASN A 44 -5.07 -1.65 5.60
C ASN A 44 -6.18 -2.69 5.83
N HIS A 45 -5.96 -3.91 5.34
CA HIS A 45 -6.96 -4.96 5.27
C HIS A 45 -6.32 -6.32 5.57
N SER A 46 -7.14 -7.30 5.91
CA SER A 46 -6.74 -8.72 5.93
C SER A 46 -7.53 -9.51 4.91
N SER A 47 -7.20 -10.78 4.72
CA SER A 47 -8.06 -11.72 3.99
C SER A 47 -9.43 -11.87 4.66
N ASN A 48 -10.48 -12.12 3.87
CA ASN A 48 -11.77 -12.58 4.37
C ASN A 48 -11.72 -14.02 4.93
N GLN A 49 -10.60 -14.73 4.76
CA GLN A 49 -10.31 -16.01 5.42
C GLN A 49 -9.57 -15.81 6.75
N HIS A 50 -9.15 -14.58 7.08
CA HIS A 50 -8.44 -14.31 8.33
C HIS A 50 -9.35 -14.64 9.53
N PRO A 51 -8.84 -15.30 10.60
CA PRO A 51 -9.65 -15.62 11.78
C PRO A 51 -10.35 -14.42 12.41
N TRP A 52 -9.77 -13.23 12.29
CA TRP A 52 -10.40 -11.98 12.73
C TRP A 52 -11.69 -11.69 11.96
N PHE A 53 -11.69 -11.79 10.63
CA PHE A 53 -12.87 -11.51 9.81
C PHE A 53 -13.98 -12.53 10.06
N LEU A 54 -13.62 -13.82 10.11
CA LEU A 54 -14.59 -14.89 10.39
C LEU A 54 -15.27 -14.69 11.75
N LYS A 55 -14.50 -14.36 12.80
CA LYS A 55 -15.03 -14.02 14.13
C LYS A 55 -15.83 -12.73 14.12
N SER A 56 -15.43 -11.73 13.32
CA SER A 56 -16.17 -10.49 13.12
C SER A 56 -17.54 -10.76 12.49
N VAL A 57 -17.63 -11.57 11.43
CA VAL A 57 -18.91 -11.97 10.81
C VAL A 57 -19.88 -12.57 11.85
N GLU A 58 -19.34 -13.33 12.80
CA GLU A 58 -20.11 -13.96 13.90
C GLU A 58 -20.37 -13.06 15.11
N ARG A 59 -19.89 -11.82 15.11
CA ARG A 59 -19.96 -10.89 16.25
C ARG A 59 -19.32 -11.45 17.53
N VAL A 60 -18.22 -12.20 17.37
CA VAL A 60 -17.44 -12.72 18.51
C VAL A 60 -16.56 -11.61 19.08
N HIS A 61 -16.77 -11.25 20.35
CA HIS A 61 -15.94 -10.27 21.05
C HIS A 61 -14.50 -10.80 21.26
N PRO A 62 -13.44 -9.98 21.08
CA PRO A 62 -13.45 -8.54 20.75
C PRO A 62 -13.49 -8.22 19.24
N TYR A 63 -13.58 -9.22 18.37
CA TYR A 63 -13.46 -9.08 16.90
C TYR A 63 -14.69 -8.48 16.20
N SER A 64 -15.80 -8.32 16.91
CA SER A 64 -17.07 -7.81 16.37
C SER A 64 -16.92 -6.52 15.56
N ASP A 65 -16.00 -5.63 15.98
CA ASP A 65 -15.75 -4.32 15.39
C ASP A 65 -14.31 -4.18 14.85
N TYR A 66 -13.64 -5.30 14.54
CA TYR A 66 -12.32 -5.30 13.88
C TYR A 66 -12.38 -4.81 12.43
N TYR A 67 -13.56 -4.85 11.79
CA TYR A 67 -13.78 -4.42 10.41
C TYR A 67 -14.92 -3.40 10.35
N ILE A 68 -14.98 -2.68 9.24
CA ILE A 68 -15.96 -1.62 9.03
C ILE A 68 -17.28 -2.24 8.53
N TRP A 69 -18.26 -2.35 9.42
CA TRP A 69 -19.60 -2.85 9.10
C TRP A 69 -20.64 -1.72 9.05
N ARG A 70 -21.53 -1.74 8.05
CA ARG A 70 -22.64 -0.78 7.93
C ARG A 70 -23.94 -1.46 7.57
N ASP A 71 -25.02 -0.93 8.13
CA ASP A 71 -26.37 -1.32 7.76
C ASP A 71 -26.68 -0.85 6.33
N PRO A 72 -27.53 -1.58 5.60
CA PRO A 72 -27.92 -1.19 4.27
C PRO A 72 -28.81 0.05 4.27
N LYS A 73 -28.74 0.85 3.20
CA LYS A 73 -29.83 1.78 2.86
C LYS A 73 -30.95 0.98 2.19
N ILE A 74 -32.20 1.19 2.63
CA ILE A 74 -33.38 0.57 2.01
C ILE A 74 -34.17 1.65 1.28
N GLU A 75 -34.21 1.56 -0.05
CA GLU A 75 -34.94 2.50 -0.91
C GLU A 75 -35.88 1.71 -1.82
N ASN A 76 -37.18 2.06 -1.83
CA ASN A 76 -38.20 1.34 -2.60
C ASN A 76 -38.22 -0.18 -2.36
N GLY A 77 -37.86 -0.63 -1.16
CA GLY A 77 -37.77 -2.06 -0.80
C GLY A 77 -36.52 -2.77 -1.34
N GLN A 78 -35.61 -2.06 -2.00
CA GLN A 78 -34.33 -2.58 -2.48
C GLN A 78 -33.19 -2.20 -1.53
N ARG A 79 -32.20 -3.09 -1.46
CA ARG A 79 -31.02 -2.94 -0.61
C ARG A 79 -29.92 -2.23 -1.39
N HIS A 80 -29.38 -1.15 -0.82
CA HIS A 80 -28.30 -0.37 -1.39
C HIS A 80 -27.12 -0.27 -0.42
N PRO A 81 -25.88 -0.14 -0.92
CA PRO A 81 -24.72 0.20 -0.10
C PRO A 81 -24.93 1.54 0.61
N PRO A 82 -24.17 1.82 1.69
CA PRO A 82 -24.36 3.03 2.49
C PRO A 82 -23.99 4.32 1.76
N ASN A 83 -23.17 4.28 0.71
CA ASN A 83 -22.78 5.43 -0.11
C ASN A 83 -22.22 4.96 -1.47
N ASN A 84 -21.76 5.91 -2.29
CA ASN A 84 -21.23 5.68 -3.63
C ASN A 84 -19.74 5.28 -3.70
N TRP A 85 -19.08 4.96 -2.58
CA TRP A 85 -17.65 4.70 -2.58
C TRP A 85 -17.28 3.51 -3.49
N LEU A 86 -16.19 3.66 -4.24
CA LEU A 86 -15.72 2.70 -5.24
C LEU A 86 -14.40 2.05 -4.82
N SER A 87 -14.29 0.75 -5.08
CA SER A 87 -13.08 -0.03 -4.88
C SER A 87 -11.99 0.41 -5.87
N GLY A 88 -10.73 0.31 -5.44
CA GLY A 88 -9.55 0.52 -6.27
C GLY A 88 -9.45 -0.49 -7.43
N PHE A 89 -10.13 -1.63 -7.33
CA PHE A 89 -10.17 -2.66 -8.40
C PHE A 89 -11.45 -2.61 -9.24
N SER A 90 -12.28 -1.57 -9.10
CA SER A 90 -13.60 -1.36 -9.75
C SER A 90 -14.80 -1.90 -8.95
N GLY A 91 -15.94 -1.24 -9.13
CA GLY A 91 -17.20 -1.56 -8.49
C GLY A 91 -17.36 -0.92 -7.10
N SER A 92 -18.45 -1.26 -6.40
CA SER A 92 -18.70 -0.73 -5.06
C SER A 92 -17.63 -1.21 -4.08
N ALA A 93 -17.20 -0.32 -3.18
CA ALA A 93 -16.33 -0.68 -2.05
C ALA A 93 -17.08 -1.35 -0.88
N TRP A 94 -18.33 -1.77 -1.09
CA TRP A 94 -19.19 -2.34 -0.07
C TRP A 94 -19.74 -3.69 -0.52
N GLU A 95 -19.42 -4.75 0.22
CA GLU A 95 -19.90 -6.09 -0.04
C GLU A 95 -20.91 -6.55 1.02
N TRP A 96 -22.03 -7.12 0.58
CA TRP A 96 -23.08 -7.59 1.48
C TRP A 96 -22.73 -8.95 2.08
N ASN A 97 -22.63 -9.02 3.41
CA ASN A 97 -22.46 -10.29 4.11
C ASN A 97 -23.81 -10.90 4.51
N GLN A 98 -24.17 -12.03 3.90
CA GLN A 98 -25.44 -12.71 4.18
C GLN A 98 -25.57 -13.23 5.63
N LYS A 99 -24.47 -13.60 6.30
CA LYS A 99 -24.54 -14.12 7.67
C LYS A 99 -24.71 -13.00 8.68
N ARG A 100 -23.98 -11.89 8.48
CA ARG A 100 -24.02 -10.73 9.38
C ARG A 100 -25.21 -9.79 9.10
N GLN A 101 -25.76 -9.83 7.89
CA GLN A 101 -26.82 -8.93 7.40
C GLN A 101 -26.38 -7.46 7.42
N GLN A 102 -25.13 -7.21 7.04
CA GLN A 102 -24.52 -5.87 6.93
C GLN A 102 -23.57 -5.85 5.74
N TYR A 103 -23.31 -4.65 5.22
CA TYR A 103 -22.20 -4.42 4.31
C TYR A 103 -20.88 -4.33 5.08
N TYR A 104 -19.80 -4.89 4.55
CA TYR A 104 -18.45 -4.55 4.98
C TYR A 104 -17.74 -3.72 3.92
N TYR A 105 -16.86 -2.83 4.37
CA TYR A 105 -16.01 -2.03 3.49
C TYR A 105 -14.80 -2.84 3.01
N HIS A 106 -14.44 -2.68 1.74
CA HIS A 106 -13.21 -3.19 1.15
C HIS A 106 -12.68 -2.18 0.13
N MET A 107 -11.50 -1.62 0.38
CA MET A 107 -10.93 -0.64 -0.55
C MET A 107 -10.42 -1.34 -1.83
N PHE A 108 -9.95 -2.58 -1.72
CA PHE A 108 -9.41 -3.35 -2.84
C PHE A 108 -10.37 -4.48 -3.22
N ALA A 109 -9.90 -5.73 -3.33
CA ALA A 109 -10.74 -6.86 -3.66
C ALA A 109 -11.79 -7.13 -2.57
N VAL A 110 -12.90 -7.78 -2.96
CA VAL A 110 -13.94 -8.23 -2.02
C VAL A 110 -13.37 -9.14 -0.92
N GLN A 111 -12.30 -9.86 -1.21
CA GLN A 111 -11.59 -10.74 -0.28
C GLN A 111 -10.62 -10.00 0.65
N GLN A 112 -10.48 -8.68 0.53
CA GLN A 112 -9.64 -7.80 1.33
C GLN A 112 -10.52 -6.84 2.17
N PRO A 113 -11.31 -7.32 3.14
CA PRO A 113 -12.07 -6.46 4.05
C PRO A 113 -11.15 -5.56 4.88
N ASP A 114 -11.48 -4.27 4.91
CA ASP A 114 -10.68 -3.24 5.57
C ASP A 114 -10.82 -3.27 7.10
N LEU A 115 -9.69 -3.12 7.77
CA LEU A 115 -9.60 -3.09 9.23
C LEU A 115 -10.09 -1.74 9.77
N ASN A 116 -10.82 -1.77 10.87
CA ASN A 116 -11.34 -0.57 11.51
C ASN A 116 -10.30 0.07 12.44
N TYR A 117 -9.48 0.98 11.93
CA TYR A 117 -8.44 1.67 12.72
C TYR A 117 -8.96 2.64 13.78
N ARG A 118 -10.27 2.90 13.84
CA ARG A 118 -10.88 3.61 14.98
C ARG A 118 -11.10 2.71 16.18
N ASN A 119 -10.92 1.39 16.02
CA ASN A 119 -10.92 0.44 17.11
C ASN A 119 -9.49 0.34 17.72
N PRO A 120 -9.28 0.73 18.99
CA PRO A 120 -7.97 0.68 19.61
C PRO A 120 -7.39 -0.74 19.70
N ALA A 121 -8.25 -1.78 19.70
CA ALA A 121 -7.77 -3.16 19.65
C ALA A 121 -7.10 -3.49 18.32
N VAL A 122 -7.62 -2.98 17.19
CA VAL A 122 -7.01 -3.14 15.85
C VAL A 122 -5.67 -2.42 15.79
N VAL A 123 -5.61 -1.18 16.29
CA VAL A 123 -4.36 -0.40 16.36
C VAL A 123 -3.28 -1.18 17.11
N GLU A 124 -3.61 -1.72 18.28
CA GLU A 124 -2.65 -2.48 19.08
C GLU A 124 -2.29 -3.83 18.45
N GLU A 125 -3.25 -4.53 17.83
CA GLU A 125 -3.01 -5.78 17.10
C GLU A 125 -1.99 -5.58 15.97
N MET A 126 -2.12 -4.52 15.18
CA MET A 126 -1.22 -4.22 14.07
C MET A 126 0.16 -3.75 14.54
N LYS A 127 0.23 -3.02 15.67
CA LYS A 127 1.52 -2.77 16.34
C LYS A 127 2.18 -4.07 16.82
N ASN A 128 1.39 -5.03 17.33
CA ASN A 128 1.90 -6.33 17.75
C ASN A 128 2.40 -7.19 16.59
N VAL A 129 1.83 -7.04 15.38
CA VAL A 129 2.38 -7.66 14.17
C VAL A 129 3.76 -7.08 13.86
N LEU A 130 3.91 -5.76 13.89
CA LEU A 130 5.22 -5.12 13.68
C LEU A 130 6.24 -5.61 14.73
N ARG A 131 5.87 -5.60 16.03
CA ARG A 131 6.74 -6.09 17.11
C ARG A 131 7.17 -7.53 16.91
N PHE A 132 6.24 -8.42 16.50
CA PHE A 132 6.57 -9.82 16.24
C PHE A 132 7.73 -9.95 15.24
N TRP A 133 7.65 -9.29 14.09
CA TRP A 133 8.71 -9.36 13.06
C TRP A 133 10.00 -8.64 13.47
N LEU A 134 9.88 -7.52 14.19
CA LEU A 134 11.04 -6.83 14.76
C LEU A 134 11.77 -7.67 15.82
N ASP A 135 11.03 -8.41 16.65
CA ASP A 135 11.58 -9.34 17.64
C ASP A 135 12.32 -10.50 16.97
N LYS A 136 11.85 -10.97 15.81
CA LYS A 136 12.59 -11.96 15.01
C LYS A 136 13.90 -11.39 14.46
N GLY A 137 13.97 -10.09 14.20
CA GLY A 137 15.19 -9.39 13.77
C GLY A 137 15.10 -8.72 12.40
N VAL A 138 13.89 -8.51 11.87
CA VAL A 138 13.66 -7.72 10.65
C VAL A 138 14.15 -6.29 10.83
N HIS A 139 14.72 -5.71 9.77
CA HIS A 139 15.41 -4.41 9.82
C HIS A 139 14.48 -3.24 9.49
N GLY A 140 13.21 -3.50 9.17
CA GLY A 140 12.24 -2.48 8.84
C GLY A 140 11.15 -2.95 7.91
N PHE A 141 10.29 -2.02 7.49
CA PHE A 141 9.11 -2.31 6.69
C PHE A 141 8.92 -1.36 5.51
N ARG A 142 8.45 -1.90 4.38
CA ARG A 142 7.69 -1.16 3.38
C ARG A 142 6.22 -1.25 3.79
N MET A 143 5.58 -0.10 3.94
CA MET A 143 4.22 0.02 4.44
C MET A 143 3.29 0.31 3.25
N ASP A 144 2.47 -0.67 2.92
CA ASP A 144 1.58 -0.67 1.78
C ASP A 144 0.20 -0.07 2.09
N ALA A 145 -0.49 0.46 1.08
CA ALA A 145 -1.87 0.95 1.18
C ALA A 145 -2.15 1.93 2.34
N ILE A 146 -1.14 2.64 2.87
CA ILE A 146 -1.30 3.55 4.01
C ILE A 146 -2.33 4.67 3.76
N PRO A 147 -2.45 5.27 2.55
CA PRO A 147 -3.45 6.30 2.30
C PRO A 147 -4.88 5.90 2.67
N PHE A 148 -5.19 4.60 2.70
CA PHE A 148 -6.55 4.07 2.85
C PHE A 148 -6.91 3.65 4.28
N LEU A 149 -6.01 3.78 5.28
CA LEU A 149 -6.23 3.28 6.65
C LEU A 149 -7.48 3.83 7.37
N PHE A 150 -7.95 4.99 6.96
CA PHE A 150 -9.12 5.63 7.54
C PHE A 150 -9.99 6.23 6.44
N GLU A 151 -11.28 6.01 6.56
CA GLU A 151 -12.31 6.68 5.78
C GLU A 151 -13.05 7.70 6.66
N SER A 152 -13.79 8.60 6.04
CA SER A 152 -14.58 9.62 6.73
C SER A 152 -15.75 8.98 7.48
N SER A 153 -15.87 9.35 8.75
CA SER A 153 -17.01 8.93 9.58
C SER A 153 -18.36 9.55 9.16
N SER A 154 -18.37 10.57 8.29
CA SER A 154 -19.61 11.16 7.79
C SER A 154 -20.37 10.22 6.84
N LEU A 155 -19.67 9.27 6.22
CA LEU A 155 -20.20 8.35 5.20
C LEU A 155 -20.87 9.06 4.01
N GLU A 156 -20.56 10.35 3.79
CA GLU A 156 -21.05 11.10 2.65
C GLU A 156 -20.51 10.51 1.34
N ASP A 157 -21.30 10.67 0.28
CA ASP A 157 -20.90 10.32 -1.08
C ASP A 157 -19.69 11.14 -1.52
N GLU A 158 -18.79 10.51 -2.26
CA GLU A 158 -17.67 11.20 -2.91
C GLU A 158 -18.18 12.00 -4.12
N PRO A 159 -17.64 13.20 -4.37
CA PRO A 159 -17.90 13.93 -5.59
C PRO A 159 -17.24 13.24 -6.80
N LYS A 160 -17.73 13.53 -8.01
CA LYS A 160 -17.07 13.08 -9.24
C LYS A 160 -15.72 13.78 -9.43
N ALA A 161 -14.74 13.08 -9.98
CA ALA A 161 -13.46 13.66 -10.38
C ALA A 161 -13.62 14.71 -11.49
N ASP A 162 -12.73 15.69 -11.61
CA ASP A 162 -12.80 16.71 -12.67
C ASP A 162 -12.80 16.08 -14.09
N ASN A 163 -12.11 14.96 -14.22
CA ASN A 163 -11.94 14.19 -15.43
C ASN A 163 -12.81 12.90 -15.44
N TRP A 164 -13.88 12.84 -14.64
CA TRP A 164 -14.74 11.63 -14.52
C TRP A 164 -15.28 11.09 -15.85
N LYS A 165 -15.45 11.95 -16.87
CA LYS A 165 -16.00 11.58 -18.18
C LYS A 165 -15.11 10.62 -18.99
N TRP A 166 -13.87 10.45 -18.58
CA TRP A 166 -12.93 9.51 -19.21
C TRP A 166 -12.98 8.11 -18.59
N PHE A 167 -13.80 7.92 -17.56
CA PHE A 167 -13.88 6.70 -16.77
C PHE A 167 -15.31 6.18 -16.72
N GLU A 168 -15.42 4.85 -16.63
CA GLU A 168 -16.71 4.20 -16.40
C GLU A 168 -17.21 4.49 -14.98
N PRO A 169 -18.53 4.52 -14.72
CA PRO A 169 -19.08 4.82 -13.39
C PRO A 169 -18.61 3.91 -12.24
N THR A 170 -18.05 2.75 -12.56
CA THR A 170 -17.51 1.79 -11.59
C THR A 170 -16.00 1.90 -11.39
N ASP A 171 -15.30 2.63 -12.26
CA ASP A 171 -13.86 2.85 -12.15
C ASP A 171 -13.56 3.76 -10.95
N HIS A 172 -12.53 3.41 -10.18
CA HIS A 172 -12.10 4.19 -9.02
C HIS A 172 -11.93 5.68 -9.37
N ASN A 173 -11.27 5.99 -10.50
CA ASN A 173 -10.98 7.35 -10.97
C ASN A 173 -12.22 8.14 -11.42
N TYR A 174 -13.42 7.53 -11.40
CA TYR A 174 -14.68 8.24 -11.62
C TYR A 174 -14.96 9.27 -10.52
N LEU A 175 -14.44 9.03 -9.31
CA LEU A 175 -14.68 9.84 -8.12
C LEU A 175 -13.41 10.58 -7.68
N ASN A 176 -13.59 11.66 -6.93
CA ASN A 176 -12.51 12.35 -6.24
C ASN A 176 -12.52 11.91 -4.78
N HIS A 177 -11.49 11.14 -4.39
CA HIS A 177 -11.41 10.44 -3.09
C HIS A 177 -11.06 11.38 -1.93
N THR A 178 -12.02 12.19 -1.52
CA THR A 178 -11.91 13.13 -0.39
C THR A 178 -12.36 12.53 0.93
N GLN A 179 -13.21 11.50 0.87
CA GLN A 179 -13.78 10.82 2.03
C GLN A 179 -13.03 9.52 2.35
N THR A 180 -12.38 8.89 1.38
CA THR A 180 -11.82 7.53 1.51
C THR A 180 -10.30 7.47 1.55
N GLU A 181 -9.61 8.57 1.24
CA GLU A 181 -8.15 8.61 1.22
C GLU A 181 -7.55 9.72 2.07
N ASN A 182 -6.35 9.47 2.59
CA ASN A 182 -5.46 10.45 3.19
C ASN A 182 -6.13 11.28 4.30
N GLN A 183 -7.04 10.66 5.07
CA GLN A 183 -7.70 11.31 6.19
C GLN A 183 -6.68 11.78 7.23
N PRO A 184 -6.95 12.85 8.01
CA PRO A 184 -6.00 13.36 9.00
C PRO A 184 -5.50 12.30 9.99
N GLU A 185 -6.33 11.33 10.35
CA GLU A 185 -6.00 10.21 11.23
C GLU A 185 -4.96 9.25 10.62
N THR A 186 -4.93 9.08 9.29
CA THR A 186 -3.95 8.24 8.59
C THR A 186 -2.52 8.63 8.94
N TYR A 187 -2.22 9.93 8.91
CA TYR A 187 -0.91 10.44 9.28
C TYR A 187 -0.58 10.19 10.75
N ARG A 188 -1.58 10.29 11.65
CA ARG A 188 -1.36 10.01 13.08
C ARG A 188 -1.00 8.55 13.29
N MET A 189 -1.70 7.63 12.63
CA MET A 189 -1.43 6.20 12.70
C MET A 189 -0.05 5.85 12.14
N LEU A 190 0.36 6.50 11.04
CA LEU A 190 1.73 6.37 10.52
C LEU A 190 2.79 6.75 11.58
N TYR A 191 2.57 7.83 12.32
CA TYR A 191 3.48 8.23 13.41
C TYR A 191 3.48 7.22 14.56
N GLU A 192 2.34 6.60 14.86
CA GLU A 192 2.28 5.54 15.86
C GLU A 192 3.00 4.26 15.42
N PHE A 193 2.96 3.90 14.14
CA PHE A 193 3.82 2.84 13.61
C PHE A 193 5.29 3.23 13.69
N ARG A 194 5.62 4.48 13.38
CA ARG A 194 6.99 5.00 13.52
C ARG A 194 7.50 4.90 14.96
N ASP A 195 6.67 5.24 15.94
CA ASP A 195 7.00 5.15 17.37
C ASP A 195 7.37 3.71 17.78
N VAL A 196 6.70 2.69 17.22
CA VAL A 196 7.08 1.28 17.46
C VAL A 196 8.51 1.02 16.98
N LEU A 197 8.87 1.42 15.77
CA LEU A 197 10.20 1.18 15.22
C LEU A 197 11.30 1.97 15.96
N ASP A 198 11.01 3.22 16.33
CA ASP A 198 11.96 4.04 17.10
C ASP A 198 12.18 3.46 18.52
N SER A 199 11.18 2.83 19.14
CA SER A 199 11.36 2.17 20.44
C SER A 199 12.40 1.05 20.41
N TYR A 200 12.55 0.32 19.29
CA TYR A 200 13.61 -0.69 19.16
C TYR A 200 15.01 -0.07 19.02
N ARG A 201 15.11 1.13 18.42
CA ARG A 201 16.36 1.87 18.38
C ARG A 201 16.77 2.35 19.77
N GLU A 202 15.82 2.72 20.62
CA GLU A 202 16.11 3.08 22.02
C GLU A 202 16.62 1.87 22.82
N LEU A 203 16.16 0.66 22.49
CA LEU A 203 16.58 -0.57 23.16
C LEU A 203 18.01 -1.01 22.81
N ASP A 204 18.41 -0.94 21.54
CA ASP A 204 19.70 -1.52 21.10
C ASP A 204 20.57 -0.61 20.22
N GLY A 205 20.16 0.64 20.01
CA GLY A 205 20.89 1.63 19.22
C GLY A 205 20.77 1.50 17.70
N ARG A 206 20.05 0.49 17.18
CA ARG A 206 19.94 0.24 15.73
C ARG A 206 18.62 0.78 15.16
N THR A 207 18.71 1.53 14.06
CA THR A 207 17.53 2.04 13.34
C THR A 207 16.79 0.89 12.66
N ARG A 208 15.46 0.85 12.82
CA ARG A 208 14.56 0.04 11.98
C ARG A 208 13.98 0.95 10.92
N PHE A 209 14.16 0.59 9.65
CA PHE A 209 13.76 1.42 8.52
C PHE A 209 12.24 1.35 8.27
N MET A 210 11.66 2.43 7.73
CA MET A 210 10.25 2.49 7.38
C MET A 210 10.10 3.34 6.14
N THR A 211 9.51 2.79 5.09
CA THR A 211 9.07 3.52 3.91
C THR A 211 7.58 3.27 3.68
N THR A 212 6.90 4.19 3.01
CA THR A 212 5.47 4.04 2.68
C THR A 212 5.27 4.08 1.18
N GLU A 213 4.38 3.24 0.66
CA GLU A 213 3.84 3.39 -0.68
C GLU A 213 2.60 4.27 -0.63
N CYS A 214 2.62 5.38 -1.38
CA CYS A 214 1.52 6.33 -1.43
C CYS A 214 1.42 6.96 -2.82
N TYR A 215 0.41 6.56 -3.59
CA TYR A 215 0.04 7.22 -4.84
C TYR A 215 -0.81 8.46 -4.53
N THR A 216 -0.16 9.60 -4.29
CA THR A 216 -0.88 10.83 -3.92
C THR A 216 -0.15 12.11 -4.38
N SER A 217 -0.80 13.26 -4.22
CA SER A 217 -0.20 14.55 -4.55
C SER A 217 0.98 14.86 -3.64
N LEU A 218 1.94 15.69 -4.11
CA LEU A 218 3.09 16.06 -3.27
C LEU A 218 2.65 16.71 -1.95
N ASP A 219 1.61 17.55 -1.97
CA ASP A 219 1.09 18.21 -0.75
C ASP A 219 0.59 17.20 0.29
N LYS A 220 -0.11 16.15 -0.15
CA LYS A 220 -0.56 15.04 0.72
C LYS A 220 0.60 14.13 1.13
N LEU A 221 1.65 14.04 0.31
CA LEU A 221 2.82 13.19 0.58
C LEU A 221 3.76 13.77 1.64
N MET A 222 3.93 15.10 1.72
CA MET A 222 4.91 15.69 2.64
C MET A 222 4.69 15.37 4.12
N PRO A 223 3.46 15.33 4.65
CA PRO A 223 3.21 14.89 6.03
C PRO A 223 3.66 13.44 6.31
N TYR A 224 3.83 12.58 5.31
CA TYR A 224 4.35 11.22 5.53
C TYR A 224 5.80 11.20 6.04
N TYR A 225 6.59 12.24 5.75
CA TYR A 225 7.92 12.39 6.35
C TYR A 225 7.83 12.77 7.82
N ARG A 226 7.01 13.78 8.14
CA ARG A 226 6.82 14.31 9.50
C ARG A 226 5.68 15.31 9.56
N ASN A 227 5.16 15.54 10.77
CA ASN A 227 4.35 16.72 11.09
C ASN A 227 4.84 17.37 12.40
N GLY A 228 5.37 18.60 12.28
CA GLY A 228 6.02 19.28 13.40
C GLY A 228 7.22 18.49 13.92
N SER A 229 7.17 18.07 15.19
CA SER A 229 8.19 17.22 15.84
C SER A 229 7.91 15.71 15.74
N ARG A 230 6.75 15.29 15.23
CA ARG A 230 6.40 13.87 15.08
C ARG A 230 7.03 13.35 13.79
N ASN A 231 7.87 12.33 13.90
CA ASN A 231 8.46 11.65 12.76
C ASN A 231 7.45 10.70 12.12
N GLY A 232 7.42 10.67 10.79
CA GLY A 232 6.75 9.63 10.00
C GLY A 232 7.75 8.65 9.41
N ALA A 233 7.48 8.22 8.17
CA ALA A 233 8.38 7.37 7.41
C ALA A 233 9.76 8.01 7.27
N HIS A 234 10.80 7.18 7.14
CA HIS A 234 12.15 7.68 6.83
C HIS A 234 12.15 8.37 5.46
N PHE A 235 11.41 7.82 4.51
CA PHE A 235 10.88 8.51 3.35
C PHE A 235 9.64 7.77 2.82
N PRO A 236 8.65 8.44 2.21
CA PRO A 236 7.72 7.80 1.30
C PRO A 236 8.40 7.50 -0.04
N LEU A 237 7.95 6.45 -0.73
CA LEU A 237 8.44 6.10 -2.06
C LEU A 237 8.09 7.20 -3.08
N ASN A 238 9.08 7.56 -3.89
CA ASN A 238 8.97 8.59 -4.92
C ASN A 238 8.60 7.98 -6.28
N PHE A 239 7.30 7.94 -6.58
CA PHE A 239 6.80 7.43 -7.86
C PHE A 239 6.95 8.40 -9.04
N ARG A 240 7.52 9.60 -8.86
CA ARG A 240 7.54 10.63 -9.92
C ARG A 240 8.24 10.16 -11.20
N LEU A 241 9.34 9.40 -11.07
CA LEU A 241 10.03 8.81 -12.23
C LEU A 241 9.24 7.68 -12.90
N VAL A 242 8.34 7.02 -12.17
CA VAL A 242 7.51 5.92 -12.67
C VAL A 242 6.27 6.46 -13.36
N ASP A 243 5.58 7.41 -12.73
CA ASP A 243 4.28 7.92 -13.18
C ASP A 243 4.37 8.98 -14.28
N ARG A 244 5.46 9.77 -14.30
CA ARG A 244 5.56 10.96 -15.17
C ARG A 244 6.46 10.77 -16.38
N LEU A 245 7.28 9.72 -16.40
CA LEU A 245 8.31 9.53 -17.41
C LEU A 245 8.12 8.22 -18.17
N ASN A 246 8.34 8.29 -19.47
CA ASN A 246 8.21 7.21 -20.43
C ASN A 246 9.12 7.47 -21.64
N ARG A 247 9.04 6.61 -22.68
CA ARG A 247 9.85 6.74 -23.90
C ARG A 247 9.66 8.05 -24.68
N GLU A 248 8.53 8.74 -24.50
CA GLU A 248 8.25 10.03 -25.13
C GLU A 248 8.86 11.21 -24.37
N SER A 249 9.37 10.97 -23.17
CA SER A 249 9.91 12.02 -22.31
C SER A 249 11.25 12.57 -22.82
N THR A 250 11.37 13.89 -22.80
CA THR A 250 12.59 14.60 -23.16
C THR A 250 13.54 14.72 -21.97
N ALA A 251 14.81 15.10 -22.22
CA ALA A 251 15.74 15.40 -21.13
C ALA A 251 15.24 16.51 -20.18
N ALA A 252 14.46 17.47 -20.69
CA ALA A 252 13.85 18.50 -19.86
C ALA A 252 12.81 17.92 -18.89
N ASP A 253 12.04 16.93 -19.32
CA ASP A 253 11.04 16.27 -18.47
C ASP A 253 11.70 15.51 -17.31
N PHE A 254 12.82 14.83 -17.59
CA PHE A 254 13.64 14.21 -16.54
C PHE A 254 14.14 15.25 -15.52
N VAL A 255 14.76 16.33 -15.99
CA VAL A 255 15.29 17.39 -15.12
C VAL A 255 14.18 18.02 -14.28
N ASN A 256 13.06 18.38 -14.89
CA ASN A 256 11.93 18.99 -14.20
C ASN A 256 11.34 18.05 -13.14
N THR A 257 11.24 16.76 -13.45
CA THR A 257 10.71 15.75 -12.51
C THR A 257 11.62 15.58 -11.29
N ILE A 258 12.95 15.55 -11.50
CA ILE A 258 13.93 15.43 -10.42
C ILE A 258 13.97 16.71 -9.57
N VAL A 259 14.03 17.88 -10.22
CA VAL A 259 14.09 19.18 -9.54
C VAL A 259 12.83 19.42 -8.71
N GLU A 260 11.64 19.11 -9.23
CA GLU A 260 10.38 19.25 -8.49
C GLU A 260 10.42 18.49 -7.17
N TRP A 261 10.89 17.24 -7.17
CA TRP A 261 10.99 16.47 -5.93
C TRP A 261 11.98 17.10 -4.94
N GLU A 262 13.17 17.48 -5.41
CA GLU A 262 14.20 18.08 -4.56
C GLU A 262 13.80 19.44 -3.97
N GLU A 263 13.05 20.26 -4.72
CA GLU A 263 12.55 21.55 -4.25
C GLU A 263 11.36 21.42 -3.28
N ARG A 264 10.53 20.39 -3.46
CA ARG A 264 9.27 20.22 -2.72
C ARG A 264 9.43 19.39 -1.45
N LYS A 265 10.39 18.47 -1.40
CA LYS A 265 10.64 17.67 -0.19
C LYS A 265 11.09 18.58 0.97
N PRO A 266 10.80 18.22 2.22
CA PRO A 266 11.31 18.97 3.36
C PRO A 266 12.84 19.03 3.35
N ALA A 267 13.44 20.15 3.76
CA ALA A 267 14.90 20.36 3.67
C ALA A 267 15.78 19.29 4.38
N HIS A 268 15.22 18.57 5.35
CA HIS A 268 15.89 17.50 6.11
C HIS A 268 15.58 16.09 5.58
N ALA A 269 14.73 15.99 4.57
CA ALA A 269 14.27 14.72 4.02
C ALA A 269 15.31 14.07 3.10
N TRP A 270 15.40 12.75 3.20
CA TRP A 270 16.20 11.91 2.32
C TRP A 270 15.39 11.52 1.07
N SER A 271 16.02 11.58 -0.10
CA SER A 271 15.40 11.23 -1.37
C SER A 271 15.53 9.75 -1.67
N ASN A 272 14.66 9.25 -2.55
CA ASN A 272 14.74 7.91 -3.12
C ASN A 272 14.30 7.94 -4.58
N TRP A 273 14.80 7.00 -5.37
CA TRP A 273 14.61 6.98 -6.82
C TRP A 273 14.54 5.54 -7.34
N PHE A 274 13.54 5.25 -8.16
CA PHE A 274 13.37 3.97 -8.84
C PHE A 274 12.58 4.13 -10.12
N PHE A 275 12.63 3.10 -10.96
CA PHE A 275 11.89 3.03 -12.21
C PHE A 275 10.88 1.88 -12.27
N GLY A 276 10.77 1.03 -11.26
CA GLY A 276 9.85 -0.12 -11.34
C GLY A 276 9.42 -0.65 -9.98
N ASN A 277 8.29 -1.34 -9.99
CA ASN A 277 7.78 -2.20 -8.93
C ASN A 277 6.90 -3.29 -9.59
N HIS A 278 6.12 -4.03 -8.81
CA HIS A 278 5.27 -5.10 -9.31
C HIS A 278 3.93 -4.62 -9.89
N ASP A 279 3.48 -3.40 -9.57
CA ASP A 279 2.21 -2.81 -10.05
C ASP A 279 2.34 -2.04 -11.35
N GLN A 280 3.57 -1.76 -11.78
CA GLN A 280 3.88 -0.91 -12.91
C GLN A 280 4.55 -1.73 -14.01
N LYS A 281 4.29 -1.33 -15.26
CA LYS A 281 4.99 -1.86 -16.45
C LYS A 281 6.51 -1.80 -16.23
N ARG A 282 7.29 -2.80 -16.65
CA ARG A 282 8.76 -2.80 -16.46
C ARG A 282 9.40 -1.58 -17.13
N ALA A 283 10.49 -1.07 -16.53
CA ALA A 283 11.15 0.15 -17.01
C ALA A 283 11.59 0.04 -18.48
N SER A 284 12.15 -1.10 -18.88
CA SER A 284 12.58 -1.39 -20.25
C SER A 284 11.44 -1.34 -21.26
N SER A 285 10.25 -1.79 -20.86
CA SER A 285 9.03 -1.77 -21.69
C SER A 285 8.34 -0.41 -21.72
N ARG A 286 8.45 0.41 -20.64
CA ARG A 286 7.93 1.79 -20.63
C ARG A 286 8.81 2.77 -21.39
N PHE A 287 10.12 2.54 -21.37
CA PHE A 287 11.12 3.34 -22.07
C PHE A 287 11.56 2.61 -23.35
N ASP A 288 12.83 2.23 -23.38
CA ASP A 288 13.46 1.46 -24.44
C ASP A 288 14.61 0.68 -23.81
N THR A 289 14.87 -0.53 -24.29
CA THR A 289 15.94 -1.40 -23.77
C THR A 289 17.32 -0.74 -23.90
N THR A 290 17.52 0.14 -24.88
CA THR A 290 18.77 0.89 -25.08
C THR A 290 19.02 1.97 -24.02
N LEU A 291 18.01 2.35 -23.24
CA LEU A 291 18.12 3.37 -22.19
C LEU A 291 18.39 2.81 -20.80
N ILE A 292 18.29 1.49 -20.59
CA ILE A 292 18.33 0.89 -19.24
C ILE A 292 19.63 1.19 -18.49
N ASP A 293 20.77 1.14 -19.16
CA ASP A 293 22.05 1.48 -18.54
C ASP A 293 22.07 2.94 -18.04
N ALA A 294 21.53 3.86 -18.85
CA ALA A 294 21.45 5.27 -18.50
C ALA A 294 20.47 5.54 -17.36
N LEU A 295 19.31 4.87 -17.35
CA LEU A 295 18.32 4.97 -16.27
C LEU A 295 18.88 4.40 -14.96
N THR A 296 19.56 3.25 -15.01
CA THR A 296 20.20 2.63 -13.85
C THR A 296 21.31 3.52 -13.31
N MET A 297 22.17 4.05 -14.18
CA MET A 297 23.21 4.99 -13.80
C MET A 297 22.62 6.27 -13.18
N LEU A 298 21.52 6.79 -13.72
CA LEU A 298 20.86 7.98 -13.20
C LEU A 298 20.44 7.81 -11.74
N ILE A 299 19.68 6.76 -11.38
CA ILE A 299 19.22 6.58 -9.98
C ILE A 299 20.39 6.37 -9.00
N HIS A 300 21.50 5.79 -9.45
CA HIS A 300 22.69 5.58 -8.62
C HIS A 300 23.55 6.85 -8.46
N LEU A 301 23.40 7.83 -9.35
CA LEU A 301 24.13 9.11 -9.29
C LEU A 301 23.31 10.22 -8.61
N LEU A 302 21.98 10.08 -8.53
CA LEU A 302 21.12 11.03 -7.82
C LEU A 302 21.34 10.97 -6.30
N PRO A 303 21.19 12.10 -5.58
CA PRO A 303 21.27 12.10 -4.14
C PRO A 303 20.11 11.29 -3.54
N GLY A 304 20.41 10.44 -2.57
CA GLY A 304 19.41 9.63 -1.88
C GLY A 304 19.67 8.13 -1.96
N THR A 305 18.59 7.35 -1.94
CA THR A 305 18.62 5.89 -2.01
C THR A 305 18.13 5.41 -3.39
N PRO A 306 18.96 4.79 -4.23
CA PRO A 306 18.50 4.07 -5.40
C PRO A 306 17.73 2.82 -4.95
N ILE A 307 16.60 2.54 -5.60
CA ILE A 307 15.81 1.33 -5.40
C ILE A 307 15.67 0.64 -6.77
N THR A 308 15.96 -0.65 -6.81
CA THR A 308 15.94 -1.47 -8.03
C THR A 308 14.91 -2.57 -7.86
N TYR A 309 13.97 -2.68 -8.78
CA TYR A 309 13.03 -3.79 -8.81
C TYR A 309 13.65 -5.01 -9.50
N ASN A 310 13.24 -6.20 -9.09
CA ASN A 310 13.78 -7.46 -9.58
C ASN A 310 13.79 -7.49 -11.12
N GLY A 311 14.96 -7.75 -11.71
CA GLY A 311 15.14 -7.84 -13.16
C GLY A 311 15.41 -6.52 -13.87
N ASP A 312 15.24 -5.36 -13.22
CA ASP A 312 15.63 -4.07 -13.81
C ASP A 312 17.16 -3.99 -13.98
N GLU A 313 17.93 -4.65 -13.09
CA GLU A 313 19.39 -4.80 -13.20
C GLU A 313 19.83 -5.63 -14.41
N LEU A 314 18.92 -6.37 -15.01
CA LEU A 314 19.12 -7.16 -16.23
C LEU A 314 18.41 -6.55 -17.45
N GLY A 315 17.69 -5.44 -17.28
CA GLY A 315 16.85 -4.85 -18.32
C GLY A 315 15.69 -5.73 -18.77
N MET A 316 15.15 -6.59 -17.88
CA MET A 316 14.02 -7.47 -18.20
C MET A 316 12.83 -6.68 -18.71
N GLU A 317 12.18 -7.16 -19.78
CA GLU A 317 10.95 -6.60 -20.34
C GLU A 317 9.70 -7.31 -19.81
N ASP A 318 8.56 -6.63 -19.94
CA ASP A 318 7.25 -7.24 -19.77
C ASP A 318 7.13 -8.51 -20.61
N SER A 319 6.56 -9.55 -20.01
CA SER A 319 6.23 -10.77 -20.73
C SER A 319 4.78 -10.71 -21.21
N PHE A 320 4.52 -11.29 -22.39
CA PHE A 320 3.16 -11.45 -22.87
C PHE A 320 2.43 -12.51 -22.04
N VAL A 321 1.32 -12.13 -21.41
CA VAL A 321 0.41 -13.01 -20.68
C VAL A 321 -0.91 -13.06 -21.43
N ARG A 322 -1.36 -14.26 -21.83
CA ARG A 322 -2.66 -14.42 -22.51
C ARG A 322 -3.79 -14.19 -21.51
N TRP A 323 -4.95 -13.76 -22.00
CA TRP A 323 -6.14 -13.57 -21.17
C TRP A 323 -6.52 -14.82 -20.36
N ASP A 324 -6.44 -16.02 -20.95
CA ASP A 324 -6.72 -17.30 -20.27
C ASP A 324 -5.68 -17.67 -19.17
N GLN A 325 -4.59 -16.91 -19.08
CA GLN A 325 -3.54 -17.05 -18.07
C GLN A 325 -3.51 -15.87 -17.09
N THR A 326 -4.29 -14.82 -17.35
CA THR A 326 -4.35 -13.65 -16.46
C THR A 326 -4.94 -14.05 -15.13
N VAL A 327 -4.22 -13.71 -14.07
CA VAL A 327 -4.59 -14.03 -12.69
C VAL A 327 -4.59 -12.80 -11.77
N ASP A 328 -4.22 -11.63 -12.29
CA ASP A 328 -4.35 -10.33 -11.62
C ASP A 328 -5.83 -10.01 -11.37
N PRO A 329 -6.26 -9.85 -10.09
CA PRO A 329 -7.64 -9.51 -9.75
C PRO A 329 -8.15 -8.26 -10.47
N ALA A 330 -7.36 -7.20 -10.57
CA ALA A 330 -7.79 -5.94 -11.18
C ALA A 330 -8.05 -6.15 -12.69
N ALA A 331 -7.12 -6.80 -13.39
CA ALA A 331 -7.30 -7.16 -14.81
C ALA A 331 -8.51 -8.08 -15.04
N LEU A 332 -8.75 -9.05 -14.16
CA LEU A 332 -9.87 -9.98 -14.27
C LEU A 332 -11.24 -9.32 -14.03
N ILE A 333 -11.31 -8.26 -13.24
CA ILE A 333 -12.54 -7.51 -12.98
C ILE A 333 -12.88 -6.59 -14.16
N VAL A 334 -11.88 -5.91 -14.74
CA VAL A 334 -12.10 -4.97 -15.86
C VAL A 334 -12.41 -5.67 -17.19
N GLY A 335 -11.92 -6.90 -17.40
CA GLY A 335 -12.17 -7.65 -18.64
C GLY A 335 -13.47 -8.47 -18.68
N GLN A 336 -14.33 -8.35 -17.68
CA GLN A 336 -15.71 -8.89 -17.67
C GLN A 336 -16.70 -7.84 -18.15
#